data_AF-A0A960M0Y1-F1
#
_entry.id   AF-A0A960M0Y1-F1
#
_cell.length_a   1.000
_cell.length_b   1.000
_cell.length_c   1.000
_cell.angle_alpha   90.00
_cell.angle_beta   90.00
_cell.angle_gamma   90.00
#
_symmetry.space_group_name_H-M   'P 1'
#
loop_
_entity.id
_entity.type
_entity.pdbx_description
1 polymer ?
#
loop_
_entity_poly.entity_id
_entity_poly.type
_entity_poly.pdbx_seq_one_letter_code
_entity_poly.pdbx_strand_id
1 'polypeptide(L)'
;MSSETNGEFSRIRTILWPIHRWEIKKFFPLLILYALICFNYHLLKAEKDTLVITANDAGAAVIPFIKIWVILPMALLITFLFTRLFNKFSQEKVFYIMTGSFLAFFALFAFALFPLRDVIHPHGLCNQLESICPRGFAGLIGMFRYWSFTLFYVMAELWGTAIMSVLFWAFANEIMTVKDAQRFYGILGVGANVSSIFAGQIAIFVSSQFFDLSFIFGSDTWRQSLGLVTTIVIFTGLLSIALFRWYTAYVIHRDPRMREVHTKNHHERKKVKMGMRKNFAYLAKSKYLLCIAVLVIGFNIAVNMVEIIWKDQIRLAYPNPNEFRAYMGSVVKAIGFLSTFVAIFISGNLIRKMGWTFSALITPVALLVTGFFFFGILLFQDNPTLNAWSAALGFTPLALGVLFGTIQNVFSRGCKYTLFDTTKEIAFIPLSSESKFKGKAAIDGVGSRLGKTGGSIIHSGLLMFFGSISLSTPFVGAFLLLVVLGWIVATKSLGKQFNSLTSHHEKLDIEDEAPIPTGEHAPQQVSAKPT
;
A
#
# COMPACT_ATOMS: atom_id res chain seq x y z
N MET A 1 13.88 9.36 -26.74
CA MET A 1 13.74 8.06 -27.44
C MET A 1 12.34 7.91 -27.98
N SER A 2 12.16 8.32 -29.23
CA SER A 2 11.05 7.95 -30.09
C SER A 2 11.27 6.50 -30.54
N SER A 3 10.79 5.54 -29.77
CA SER A 3 10.60 4.20 -30.32
C SER A 3 9.42 4.28 -31.28
N GLU A 4 9.67 3.95 -32.54
CA GLU A 4 8.68 3.68 -33.57
C GLU A 4 7.52 2.87 -32.98
N THR A 5 6.42 3.55 -32.65
CA THR A 5 5.15 2.88 -32.46
C THR A 5 4.71 2.45 -33.85
N ASN A 6 4.87 1.17 -34.17
CA ASN A 6 4.12 0.51 -35.24
C ASN A 6 2.70 1.11 -35.29
N GLY A 7 2.29 1.57 -36.47
CA GLY A 7 1.09 2.37 -36.72
C GLY A 7 -0.26 1.66 -36.50
N GLU A 8 -0.42 0.87 -35.44
CA GLU A 8 -1.64 0.09 -35.17
C GLU A 8 -2.73 0.88 -34.42
N PHE A 9 -2.39 1.98 -33.73
CA PHE A 9 -3.34 2.75 -32.94
C PHE A 9 -3.19 4.26 -33.19
N SER A 10 -4.33 4.98 -33.24
CA SER A 10 -4.31 6.45 -33.27
C SER A 10 -3.69 7.00 -31.99
N ARG A 11 -3.09 8.21 -32.04
CA ARG A 11 -2.43 8.83 -30.86
C ARG A 11 -3.29 8.83 -29.60
N ILE A 12 -4.59 9.06 -29.74
CA ILE A 12 -5.56 9.06 -28.62
C ILE A 12 -5.80 7.64 -28.11
N ARG A 13 -5.95 6.67 -29.02
CA ARG A 13 -6.16 5.27 -28.66
C ARG A 13 -4.93 4.65 -28.00
N THR A 14 -3.72 5.01 -28.42
CA THR A 14 -2.47 4.57 -27.78
C THR A 14 -2.36 5.06 -26.34
N ILE A 15 -2.94 6.22 -26.02
CA ILE A 15 -2.88 6.82 -24.68
C ILE A 15 -4.01 6.31 -23.79
N LEU A 16 -5.25 6.26 -24.28
CA LEU A 16 -6.44 5.95 -23.46
C LEU A 16 -6.82 4.48 -23.47
N TRP A 17 -6.59 3.76 -24.57
CA TRP A 17 -7.07 2.38 -24.74
C TRP A 17 -6.22 1.56 -25.74
N PRO A 18 -4.94 1.27 -25.41
CA PRO A 18 -4.05 0.44 -26.23
C PRO A 18 -4.38 -1.06 -26.14
N ILE A 19 -5.64 -1.44 -26.34
CA ILE A 19 -6.14 -2.83 -26.26
C ILE A 19 -6.77 -3.22 -27.60
N HIS A 20 -6.37 -4.38 -28.12
CA HIS A 20 -6.97 -4.96 -29.32
C HIS A 20 -8.32 -5.62 -29.00
N ARG A 21 -9.22 -5.70 -29.99
CA ARG A 21 -10.57 -6.26 -29.78
C ARG A 21 -10.54 -7.72 -29.29
N TRP A 22 -9.58 -8.51 -29.78
CA TRP A 22 -9.42 -9.91 -29.34
C TRP A 22 -8.89 -10.05 -27.91
N GLU A 23 -8.20 -9.03 -27.39
CA GLU A 23 -7.66 -9.03 -26.02
C GLU A 23 -8.70 -8.68 -24.97
N ILE A 24 -9.86 -8.13 -25.37
CA ILE A 24 -10.91 -7.68 -24.44
C ILE A 24 -11.38 -8.84 -23.54
N LYS A 25 -11.53 -10.05 -24.10
CA LYS A 25 -11.93 -11.25 -23.33
C LYS A 25 -10.90 -11.64 -22.26
N LYS A 26 -9.62 -11.33 -22.48
CA LYS A 26 -8.53 -11.52 -21.51
C LYS A 26 -8.52 -10.40 -20.47
N PHE A 27 -8.59 -9.17 -20.95
CA PHE A 27 -8.31 -7.97 -20.17
C PHE A 27 -9.46 -7.57 -19.25
N PHE A 28 -10.69 -7.54 -19.77
CA PHE A 28 -11.83 -6.98 -19.04
C PHE A 28 -12.17 -7.76 -17.75
N PRO A 29 -12.19 -9.10 -17.74
CA PRO A 29 -12.40 -9.85 -16.50
C PRO A 29 -11.29 -9.61 -15.47
N LEU A 30 -10.04 -9.46 -15.94
CA LEU A 30 -8.91 -9.18 -15.06
C LEU A 30 -8.99 -7.76 -14.47
N LEU A 31 -9.44 -6.78 -15.27
CA LEU A 31 -9.70 -5.42 -14.80
C LEU A 31 -10.76 -5.42 -13.71
N ILE A 32 -11.89 -6.12 -13.91
CA ILE A 32 -12.96 -6.23 -12.91
C ILE A 32 -12.45 -6.95 -11.66
N LEU A 33 -11.74 -8.06 -11.82
CA LEU A 33 -11.17 -8.80 -10.70
C LEU A 33 -10.24 -7.90 -9.86
N TYR A 34 -9.33 -7.17 -10.51
CA TYR A 34 -8.43 -6.26 -9.81
C TYR A 34 -9.20 -5.12 -9.13
N ALA A 35 -10.20 -4.55 -9.82
CA ALA A 35 -11.04 -3.49 -9.28
C ALA A 35 -11.82 -3.96 -8.02
N LEU A 36 -12.34 -5.19 -8.00
CA LEU A 36 -13.01 -5.75 -6.80
C LEU A 36 -12.03 -5.97 -5.63
N ILE A 37 -10.82 -6.48 -5.91
CA ILE A 37 -9.78 -6.64 -4.89
C ILE A 37 -9.36 -5.29 -4.31
N CYS A 38 -9.20 -4.28 -5.16
CA CYS A 38 -8.87 -2.91 -4.76
C CYS A 38 -10.03 -2.23 -4.02
N PHE A 39 -11.27 -2.46 -4.46
CA PHE A 39 -12.48 -1.99 -3.78
C PHE A 39 -12.51 -2.48 -2.33
N ASN A 40 -12.29 -3.79 -2.11
CA ASN A 40 -12.20 -4.36 -0.76
C ASN A 40 -11.07 -3.75 0.05
N TYR A 41 -9.89 -3.57 -0.54
CA TYR A 41 -8.78 -2.91 0.13
C TYR A 41 -9.14 -1.50 0.60
N HIS A 42 -9.77 -0.69 -0.26
CA HIS A 42 -10.13 0.69 0.08
C HIS A 42 -11.22 0.78 1.15
N LEU A 43 -12.19 -0.12 1.11
CA LEU A 43 -13.26 -0.19 2.10
C LEU A 43 -12.70 -0.65 3.47
N LEU A 44 -11.93 -1.74 3.50
CA LEU A 44 -11.25 -2.24 4.70
C LEU A 44 -10.27 -1.21 5.28
N LYS A 45 -9.64 -0.39 4.43
CA LYS A 45 -8.75 0.67 4.89
C LYS A 45 -9.47 1.77 5.66
N ALA A 46 -10.67 2.17 5.24
CA ALA A 46 -11.47 3.14 6.00
C ALA A 46 -11.99 2.53 7.32
N GLU A 47 -12.44 1.28 7.28
CA GLU A 47 -12.98 0.58 8.44
C GLU A 47 -11.95 0.32 9.53
N LYS A 48 -10.76 -0.19 9.17
CA LYS A 48 -9.75 -0.55 10.17
C LYS A 48 -9.32 0.63 11.04
N ASP A 49 -9.15 1.79 10.41
CA ASP A 49 -8.75 3.01 11.10
C ASP A 49 -9.91 3.51 11.96
N THR A 50 -11.14 3.53 11.45
CA THR A 50 -12.33 3.90 12.22
C THR A 50 -12.45 3.05 13.48
N LEU A 51 -12.49 1.72 13.33
CA LEU A 51 -12.72 0.76 14.40
C LEU A 51 -11.76 0.93 15.59
N VAL A 52 -10.49 1.16 15.30
CA VAL A 52 -9.43 1.22 16.31
C VAL A 52 -9.29 2.63 16.92
N ILE A 53 -9.46 3.68 16.13
CA ILE A 53 -9.27 5.06 16.58
C ILE A 53 -10.46 5.55 17.41
N THR A 54 -11.67 5.14 17.04
CA THR A 54 -12.90 5.54 17.75
C THR A 54 -13.29 4.57 18.85
N ALA A 55 -12.53 3.47 19.04
CA ALA A 55 -12.64 2.67 20.26
C ALA A 55 -12.34 3.56 21.48
N ASN A 56 -13.16 3.40 22.53
CA ASN A 56 -13.06 4.17 23.76
C ASN A 56 -11.60 4.13 24.27
N ASP A 57 -11.05 5.29 24.62
CA ASP A 57 -9.70 5.46 25.18
C ASP A 57 -8.48 5.12 24.29
N ALA A 58 -8.62 4.36 23.19
CA ALA A 58 -7.46 3.91 22.38
C ALA A 58 -6.82 5.03 21.54
N GLY A 59 -7.62 5.74 20.75
CA GLY A 59 -7.18 6.87 19.91
C GLY A 59 -6.20 6.54 18.81
N ALA A 60 -5.68 7.59 18.14
CA ALA A 60 -4.73 7.41 17.04
C ALA A 60 -3.34 6.91 17.50
N ALA A 61 -3.03 7.06 18.80
CA ALA A 61 -1.76 6.67 19.41
C ALA A 61 -1.51 5.15 19.39
N VAL A 62 -2.55 4.34 19.25
CA VAL A 62 -2.46 2.88 19.15
C VAL A 62 -1.86 2.40 17.81
N ILE A 63 -2.02 3.18 16.73
CA ILE A 63 -1.63 2.77 15.37
C ILE A 63 -0.13 2.48 15.25
N PRO A 64 0.78 3.34 15.76
CA PRO A 64 2.21 3.03 15.82
C PRO A 64 2.52 1.66 16.44
N PHE A 65 1.90 1.35 17.58
CA PHE A 65 2.14 0.10 18.30
C PHE A 65 1.63 -1.11 17.51
N ILE A 66 0.42 -1.04 16.93
CA ILE A 66 -0.11 -2.12 16.08
C ILE A 66 0.82 -2.40 14.90
N LYS A 67 1.33 -1.34 14.25
CA LYS A 67 2.21 -1.48 13.08
C LYS A 67 3.55 -2.14 13.40
N ILE A 68 4.11 -1.88 14.58
CA ILE A 68 5.38 -2.45 15.01
C ILE A 68 5.19 -3.87 15.55
N TRP A 69 4.32 -4.02 16.54
CA TRP A 69 4.25 -5.24 17.35
C TRP A 69 3.40 -6.34 16.75
N VAL A 70 2.47 -6.01 15.85
CA VAL A 70 1.55 -7.01 15.28
C VAL A 70 1.68 -7.09 13.75
N ILE A 71 1.62 -5.97 13.03
CA ILE A 71 1.68 -6.01 11.56
C ILE A 71 3.03 -6.52 11.06
N LEU A 72 4.16 -6.07 11.62
CA LEU A 72 5.47 -6.51 11.13
C LEU A 72 5.65 -8.04 11.32
N PRO A 73 5.43 -8.63 12.51
CA PRO A 73 5.48 -10.09 12.66
C PRO A 73 4.49 -10.83 11.78
N MET A 74 3.24 -10.36 11.69
CA MET A 74 2.21 -11.03 10.90
C MET A 74 2.46 -10.92 9.38
N ALA A 75 3.08 -9.84 8.91
CA ALA A 75 3.50 -9.70 7.53
C ALA A 75 4.61 -10.70 7.18
N LEU A 76 5.55 -10.95 8.11
CA LEU A 76 6.57 -12.00 7.93
C LEU A 76 5.92 -13.39 7.93
N LEU A 77 4.99 -13.65 8.85
CA LEU A 77 4.25 -14.91 8.92
C LEU A 77 3.45 -15.19 7.63
N ILE A 78 2.70 -14.21 7.14
CA ILE A 78 1.95 -14.34 5.88
C ILE A 78 2.89 -14.53 4.69
N THR A 79 4.03 -13.84 4.65
CA THR A 79 5.01 -14.02 3.57
C THR A 79 5.58 -15.44 3.58
N PHE A 80 5.86 -15.99 4.76
CA PHE A 80 6.26 -17.39 4.94
C PHE A 80 5.16 -18.38 4.50
N LEU A 81 3.91 -18.16 4.96
CA LEU A 81 2.77 -18.99 4.61
C LEU A 81 2.52 -18.98 3.10
N PHE A 82 2.52 -17.78 2.49
CA PHE A 82 2.42 -17.61 1.04
C PHE A 82 3.52 -18.38 0.32
N THR A 83 4.77 -18.27 0.75
CA THR A 83 5.90 -18.98 0.11
C THR A 83 5.71 -20.50 0.16
N ARG A 84 5.25 -21.04 1.30
CA ARG A 84 4.96 -22.48 1.42
C ARG A 84 3.79 -22.91 0.53
N LEU A 85 2.70 -22.15 0.51
CA LEU A 85 1.54 -22.43 -0.34
C LEU A 85 1.91 -22.34 -1.82
N PHE A 86 2.63 -21.29 -2.21
CA PHE A 86 3.11 -21.03 -3.57
C PHE A 86 3.99 -22.16 -4.09
N ASN A 87 4.90 -22.69 -3.25
CA ASN A 87 5.78 -23.80 -3.63
C ASN A 87 5.10 -25.18 -3.63
N LYS A 88 3.96 -25.35 -2.93
CA LYS A 88 3.25 -26.63 -2.79
C LYS A 88 2.05 -26.78 -3.72
N PHE A 89 1.34 -25.68 -3.99
CA PHE A 89 0.08 -25.68 -4.72
C PHE A 89 0.16 -24.84 -6.01
N SER A 90 -0.78 -25.08 -6.94
CA SER A 90 -0.97 -24.23 -8.12
C SER A 90 -1.44 -22.84 -7.70
N GLN A 91 -1.14 -21.83 -8.52
CA GLN A 91 -1.51 -20.44 -8.25
C GLN A 91 -3.01 -20.26 -8.00
N GLU A 92 -3.86 -20.99 -8.72
CA GLU A 92 -5.31 -21.01 -8.49
C GLU A 92 -5.68 -21.46 -7.07
N LYS A 93 -5.10 -22.58 -6.62
CA LYS A 93 -5.36 -23.10 -5.26
C LYS A 93 -4.85 -22.14 -4.20
N VAL A 94 -3.69 -21.52 -4.41
CA VAL A 94 -3.15 -20.49 -3.50
C VAL A 94 -4.11 -19.30 -3.44
N PHE A 95 -4.69 -18.89 -4.56
CA PHE A 95 -5.67 -17.80 -4.61
C PHE A 95 -6.90 -18.11 -3.77
N TYR A 96 -7.48 -19.31 -3.92
CA TYR A 96 -8.66 -19.73 -3.16
C TYR A 96 -8.38 -19.86 -1.66
N ILE A 97 -7.27 -20.50 -1.29
CA ILE A 97 -6.91 -20.70 0.13
C ILE A 97 -6.67 -19.35 0.82
N MET A 98 -5.84 -18.50 0.21
CA MET A 98 -5.51 -17.19 0.77
C MET A 98 -6.75 -16.31 0.87
N THR A 99 -7.46 -16.07 -0.24
CA THR A 99 -8.63 -15.19 -0.24
C THR A 99 -9.73 -15.74 0.68
N GLY A 100 -10.01 -17.04 0.62
CA GLY A 100 -10.99 -17.70 1.49
C GLY A 100 -10.67 -17.55 2.98
N SER A 101 -9.39 -17.68 3.37
CA SER A 101 -8.99 -17.50 4.77
C SER A 101 -9.23 -16.07 5.30
N PHE A 102 -8.99 -15.04 4.48
CA PHE A 102 -9.27 -13.65 4.85
C PHE A 102 -10.78 -13.39 4.96
N LEU A 103 -11.58 -13.89 4.02
CA LEU A 103 -13.03 -13.72 4.06
C LEU A 103 -13.65 -14.47 5.24
N ALA A 104 -13.16 -15.68 5.55
CA ALA A 104 -13.58 -16.44 6.73
C ALA A 104 -13.28 -15.67 8.02
N PHE A 105 -12.11 -15.03 8.11
CA PHE A 105 -11.79 -14.16 9.23
C PHE A 105 -12.74 -12.96 9.34
N PHE A 106 -13.02 -12.26 8.23
CA PHE A 106 -13.94 -11.11 8.27
C PHE A 106 -15.36 -11.53 8.66
N ALA A 107 -15.82 -12.69 8.22
CA ALA A 107 -17.09 -13.28 8.66
C ALA A 107 -17.06 -13.59 10.17
N LEU A 108 -16.03 -14.29 10.65
CA LEU A 108 -15.85 -14.58 12.08
C LEU A 108 -15.83 -13.28 12.92
N PHE A 109 -15.18 -12.24 12.42
CA PHE A 109 -15.13 -10.97 13.11
C PHE A 109 -16.51 -10.31 13.22
N ALA A 110 -17.23 -10.17 12.10
CA ALA A 110 -18.53 -9.49 12.08
C ALA A 110 -19.61 -10.24 12.86
N PHE A 111 -19.63 -11.58 12.79
CA PHE A 111 -20.72 -12.38 13.34
C PHE A 111 -20.43 -12.99 14.72
N ALA A 112 -19.15 -13.10 15.14
CA ALA A 112 -18.79 -13.66 16.45
C ALA A 112 -17.99 -12.68 17.32
N LEU A 113 -16.83 -12.19 16.85
CA LEU A 113 -15.92 -11.42 17.71
C LEU A 113 -16.47 -10.03 18.05
N PHE A 114 -17.07 -9.33 17.10
CA PHE A 114 -17.58 -7.98 17.32
C PHE A 114 -18.84 -7.95 18.21
N PRO A 115 -19.82 -8.85 18.04
CA PRO A 115 -20.92 -8.98 18.99
C PRO A 115 -20.50 -9.28 20.43
N LEU A 116 -19.42 -10.03 20.62
CA LEU A 116 -18.90 -10.42 21.93
C LEU A 116 -17.88 -9.43 22.51
N ARG A 117 -17.69 -8.25 21.89
CA ARG A 117 -16.63 -7.27 22.23
C ARG A 117 -16.58 -6.92 23.71
N ASP A 118 -17.74 -6.72 24.35
CA ASP A 118 -17.83 -6.29 25.75
C ASP A 118 -17.38 -7.37 26.74
N VAL A 119 -17.36 -8.65 26.32
CA VAL A 119 -16.95 -9.80 27.14
C VAL A 119 -15.50 -10.20 26.87
N ILE A 120 -15.05 -10.14 25.62
CA ILE A 120 -13.73 -10.65 25.21
C ILE A 120 -12.59 -9.64 25.42
N HIS A 121 -12.91 -8.36 25.68
CA HIS A 121 -11.91 -7.32 25.89
C HIS A 121 -11.52 -7.23 27.38
N PRO A 122 -10.22 -7.37 27.73
CA PRO A 122 -9.77 -7.40 29.12
C PRO A 122 -9.71 -5.99 29.74
N HIS A 123 -10.86 -5.32 29.86
CA HIS A 123 -10.95 -3.94 30.37
C HIS A 123 -10.35 -3.80 31.78
N GLY A 124 -10.66 -4.71 32.70
CA GLY A 124 -10.17 -4.66 34.09
C GLY A 124 -8.64 -4.69 34.20
N LEU A 125 -7.98 -5.62 33.49
CA LEU A 125 -6.52 -5.73 33.46
C LEU A 125 -5.87 -4.48 32.83
N CYS A 126 -6.47 -3.96 31.75
CA CYS A 126 -5.93 -2.77 31.09
C CYS A 126 -6.06 -1.51 31.95
N ASN A 127 -7.13 -1.38 32.73
CA ASN A 127 -7.30 -0.27 33.67
C ASN A 127 -6.20 -0.30 34.76
N GLN A 128 -5.82 -1.49 35.24
CA GLN A 128 -4.69 -1.64 36.16
C GLN A 128 -3.37 -1.25 35.51
N LEU A 129 -3.11 -1.70 34.28
CA LEU A 129 -1.91 -1.34 33.54
C LEU A 129 -1.81 0.17 33.28
N GLU A 130 -2.92 0.84 32.94
CA GLU A 130 -2.94 2.30 32.74
C GLU A 130 -2.63 3.08 34.02
N SER A 131 -2.95 2.53 35.21
CA SER A 131 -2.62 3.16 36.48
C SER A 131 -1.13 3.06 36.85
N ILE A 132 -0.42 2.05 36.31
CA ILE A 132 0.98 1.76 36.63
C ILE A 132 1.92 2.33 35.56
N CYS A 133 1.52 2.23 34.29
CA CYS A 133 2.37 2.60 33.16
C CYS A 133 2.32 4.11 32.87
N PRO A 134 3.44 4.71 32.39
CA PRO A 134 3.44 6.08 31.90
C PRO A 134 2.45 6.28 30.74
N ARG A 135 1.89 7.49 30.61
CA ARG A 135 0.91 7.84 29.56
C ARG A 135 1.36 7.49 28.14
N GLY A 136 2.66 7.52 27.86
CA GLY A 136 3.23 7.15 26.55
C GLY A 136 2.97 5.70 26.14
N PHE A 137 2.63 4.81 27.08
CA PHE A 137 2.26 3.42 26.82
C PHE A 137 0.76 3.22 26.58
N ALA A 138 -0.07 4.27 26.66
CA ALA A 138 -1.52 4.15 26.45
C ALA A 138 -1.87 3.50 25.10
N GLY A 139 -1.12 3.81 24.04
CA GLY A 139 -1.29 3.15 22.74
C GLY A 139 -0.95 1.66 22.76
N LEU A 140 0.04 1.22 23.56
CA LEU A 140 0.35 -0.20 23.72
C LEU A 140 -0.75 -0.93 24.50
N ILE A 141 -1.27 -0.30 25.55
CA ILE A 141 -2.35 -0.86 26.37
C ILE A 141 -3.64 -0.93 25.57
N GLY A 142 -3.99 0.12 24.82
CA GLY A 142 -5.15 0.13 23.93
C GLY A 142 -5.10 -0.97 22.88
N MET A 143 -3.92 -1.28 22.34
CA MET A 143 -3.73 -2.39 21.39
C MET A 143 -4.11 -3.75 22.01
N PHE A 144 -3.77 -3.97 23.29
CA PHE A 144 -4.07 -5.19 24.02
C PHE A 144 -5.53 -5.22 24.52
N ARG A 145 -6.05 -4.09 25.03
CA ARG A 145 -7.46 -3.92 25.45
C ARG A 145 -8.40 -4.30 24.32
N TYR A 146 -8.17 -3.77 23.13
CA TYR A 146 -9.01 -3.97 21.96
C TYR A 146 -8.40 -4.99 20.97
N TRP A 147 -7.91 -6.13 21.48
CA TRP A 147 -7.18 -7.13 20.67
C TRP A 147 -7.95 -7.61 19.43
N SER A 148 -9.28 -7.74 19.50
CA SER A 148 -10.06 -8.16 18.34
C SER A 148 -10.10 -7.08 17.25
N PHE A 149 -10.10 -5.80 17.63
CA PHE A 149 -10.01 -4.68 16.69
C PHE A 149 -8.60 -4.55 16.12
N THR A 150 -7.58 -4.78 16.95
CA THR A 150 -6.18 -4.92 16.50
C THR A 150 -6.04 -6.04 15.46
N LEU A 151 -6.68 -7.19 15.68
CA LEU A 151 -6.64 -8.32 14.74
C LEU A 151 -7.35 -7.98 13.42
N PHE A 152 -8.52 -7.30 13.48
CA PHE A 152 -9.18 -6.78 12.29
C PHE A 152 -8.29 -5.80 11.54
N TYR A 153 -7.61 -4.90 12.24
CA TYR A 153 -6.69 -3.93 11.65
C TYR A 153 -5.57 -4.61 10.87
N VAL A 154 -4.98 -5.64 11.46
CA VAL A 154 -3.90 -6.41 10.87
C VAL A 154 -4.39 -7.16 9.63
N MET A 155 -5.53 -7.84 9.71
CA MET A 155 -6.09 -8.57 8.56
C MET A 155 -6.49 -7.62 7.42
N ALA A 156 -7.04 -6.44 7.74
CA ALA A 156 -7.35 -5.41 6.76
C ALA A 156 -6.09 -4.83 6.07
N GLU A 157 -5.01 -4.54 6.82
CA GLU A 157 -3.74 -4.09 6.24
C GLU A 157 -3.08 -5.19 5.40
N LEU A 158 -3.15 -6.45 5.86
CA LEU A 158 -2.58 -7.60 5.17
C LEU A 158 -3.34 -7.94 3.88
N TRP A 159 -4.63 -7.61 3.75
CA TRP A 159 -5.35 -7.76 2.48
C TRP A 159 -4.65 -6.98 1.35
N GLY A 160 -4.27 -5.72 1.61
CA GLY A 160 -3.57 -4.89 0.63
C GLY A 160 -2.18 -5.44 0.24
N THR A 161 -1.47 -6.06 1.18
CA THR A 161 -0.13 -6.59 0.90
C THR A 161 -0.15 -8.00 0.31
N ALA A 162 -0.97 -8.90 0.85
CA ALA A 162 -1.02 -10.30 0.46
C ALA A 162 -1.90 -10.52 -0.79
N ILE A 163 -3.12 -10.00 -0.79
CA ILE A 163 -4.10 -10.26 -1.85
C ILE A 163 -3.89 -9.29 -3.02
N MET A 164 -3.94 -7.98 -2.76
CA MET A 164 -3.82 -6.96 -3.80
C MET A 164 -2.42 -6.88 -4.42
N SER A 165 -1.36 -6.92 -3.60
CA SER A 165 0.01 -6.69 -4.12
C SER A 165 0.74 -7.98 -4.53
N VAL A 166 0.64 -9.06 -3.76
CA VAL A 166 1.40 -10.28 -4.04
C VAL A 166 0.59 -11.24 -4.91
N LEU A 167 -0.61 -11.63 -4.47
CA LEU A 167 -1.39 -12.70 -5.08
C LEU A 167 -1.91 -12.30 -6.47
N PHE A 168 -2.50 -11.11 -6.61
CA PHE A 168 -2.99 -10.63 -7.91
C PHE A 168 -1.87 -10.50 -8.93
N TRP A 169 -0.76 -9.83 -8.58
CA TRP A 169 0.33 -9.61 -9.52
C TRP A 169 1.10 -10.89 -9.84
N ALA A 170 1.21 -11.83 -8.90
CA ALA A 170 1.74 -13.16 -9.18
C ALA A 170 0.89 -13.87 -10.25
N PHE A 171 -0.45 -13.80 -10.15
CA PHE A 171 -1.34 -14.36 -11.16
C PHE A 171 -1.27 -13.60 -12.50
N ALA A 172 -1.31 -12.27 -12.48
CA ALA A 172 -1.24 -11.45 -13.68
C ALA A 172 0.04 -11.71 -14.49
N ASN A 173 1.17 -11.90 -13.81
CA ASN A 173 2.44 -12.23 -14.46
C ASN A 173 2.45 -13.65 -15.08
N GLU A 174 1.69 -14.61 -14.55
CA GLU A 174 1.61 -15.96 -15.14
C GLU A 174 0.81 -15.97 -16.45
N ILE A 175 -0.19 -15.11 -16.59
CA ILE A 175 -1.09 -15.07 -17.76
C ILE A 175 -0.70 -14.03 -18.82
N MET A 176 0.17 -13.07 -18.48
CA MET A 176 0.57 -11.98 -19.37
C MET A 176 1.95 -12.16 -19.96
N THR A 177 2.11 -11.71 -21.20
CA THR A 177 3.43 -11.50 -21.79
C THR A 177 3.97 -10.12 -21.40
N VAL A 178 5.28 -9.91 -21.56
CA VAL A 178 5.92 -8.60 -21.29
C VAL A 178 5.29 -7.49 -22.14
N LYS A 179 4.92 -7.77 -23.39
CA LYS A 179 4.26 -6.81 -24.29
C LYS A 179 2.83 -6.46 -23.84
N ASP A 180 2.10 -7.44 -23.30
CA ASP A 180 0.76 -7.20 -22.72
C ASP A 180 0.85 -6.32 -21.48
N ALA A 181 1.80 -6.64 -20.58
CA ALA A 181 1.99 -5.94 -19.31
C ALA A 181 2.23 -4.43 -19.50
N GLN A 182 3.04 -4.05 -20.48
CA GLN A 182 3.33 -2.64 -20.80
C GLN A 182 2.08 -1.82 -21.13
N ARG A 183 1.05 -2.44 -21.70
CA ARG A 183 -0.20 -1.79 -22.11
C ARG A 183 -1.29 -1.91 -21.04
N PHE A 184 -1.42 -3.09 -20.44
CA PHE A 184 -2.53 -3.41 -19.55
C PHE A 184 -2.33 -2.85 -18.14
N TYR A 185 -1.09 -2.79 -17.63
CA TYR A 185 -0.85 -2.42 -16.23
C TYR A 185 -1.23 -0.96 -15.95
N GLY A 186 -1.07 -0.07 -16.93
CA GLY A 186 -1.52 1.32 -16.83
C GLY A 186 -3.03 1.43 -16.64
N ILE A 187 -3.82 0.71 -17.45
CA ILE A 187 -5.28 0.72 -17.34
C ILE A 187 -5.76 -0.01 -16.08
N LEU A 188 -5.09 -1.10 -15.67
CA LEU A 188 -5.36 -1.75 -14.37
C LEU A 188 -5.15 -0.77 -13.21
N GLY A 189 -4.13 0.09 -13.27
CA GLY A 189 -3.91 1.17 -12.30
C GLY A 189 -5.05 2.19 -12.27
N VAL A 190 -5.58 2.59 -13.42
CA VAL A 190 -6.78 3.45 -13.49
C VAL A 190 -8.00 2.74 -12.89
N GLY A 191 -8.20 1.45 -13.18
CA GLY A 191 -9.25 0.64 -12.57
C GLY A 191 -9.16 0.58 -11.05
N ALA A 192 -7.94 0.49 -10.49
CA ALA A 192 -7.72 0.57 -9.06
C ALA A 192 -8.12 1.94 -8.48
N ASN A 193 -7.75 3.05 -9.14
CA ASN A 193 -8.15 4.39 -8.69
C ASN A 193 -9.68 4.60 -8.75
N VAL A 194 -10.34 4.10 -9.79
CA VAL A 194 -11.80 4.14 -9.91
C VAL A 194 -12.46 3.32 -8.81
N SER A 195 -11.93 2.14 -8.48
CA SER A 195 -12.45 1.32 -7.38
C SER A 195 -12.44 2.05 -6.03
N SER A 196 -11.47 2.94 -5.80
CA SER A 196 -11.41 3.73 -4.57
C SER A 196 -12.51 4.80 -4.51
N ILE A 197 -12.93 5.36 -5.64
CA ILE A 197 -14.06 6.30 -5.72
C ILE A 197 -15.33 5.59 -5.26
N PHE A 198 -15.60 4.39 -5.80
CA PHE A 198 -16.76 3.58 -5.41
C PHE A 198 -16.70 3.15 -3.95
N ALA A 199 -15.54 2.68 -3.47
CA ALA A 199 -15.37 2.29 -2.08
C ALA A 199 -15.62 3.45 -1.11
N GLY A 200 -15.12 4.65 -1.45
CA GLY A 200 -15.37 5.86 -0.66
C GLY A 200 -16.85 6.26 -0.63
N GLN A 201 -17.55 6.15 -1.77
CA GLN A 201 -18.98 6.44 -1.85
C GLN A 201 -19.82 5.43 -1.05
N ILE A 202 -19.48 4.14 -1.10
CA ILE A 202 -20.14 3.10 -0.29
C ILE A 202 -19.89 3.36 1.21
N ALA A 203 -18.68 3.72 1.62
CA ALA A 203 -18.40 4.06 3.01
C ALA A 203 -19.24 5.23 3.53
N ILE A 204 -19.45 6.27 2.71
CA ILE A 204 -20.33 7.41 3.05
C ILE A 204 -21.79 6.93 3.16
N PHE A 205 -22.26 6.20 2.15
CA PHE A 205 -23.65 5.73 2.08
C PHE A 205 -24.03 4.79 3.23
N VAL A 206 -23.14 3.88 3.63
CA VAL A 206 -23.39 3.00 4.79
C VAL A 206 -23.37 3.78 6.10
N SER A 207 -22.66 4.91 6.16
CA SER A 207 -22.62 5.77 7.35
C SER A 207 -23.89 6.57 7.57
N SER A 208 -24.62 6.92 6.50
CA SER A 208 -25.85 7.72 6.60
C SER A 208 -27.09 6.92 7.04
N GLN A 209 -26.95 5.67 7.49
CA GLN A 209 -28.03 4.82 8.03
C GLN A 209 -29.26 4.69 7.11
N PHE A 210 -29.06 4.60 5.79
CA PHE A 210 -30.17 4.46 4.84
C PHE A 210 -30.98 3.16 5.04
N PHE A 211 -30.37 2.12 5.61
CA PHE A 211 -31.00 0.83 5.82
C PHE A 211 -31.08 0.51 7.32
N ASP A 212 -32.29 0.22 7.79
CA ASP A 212 -32.47 -0.36 9.12
C ASP A 212 -32.15 -1.87 9.06
N LEU A 213 -31.04 -2.25 9.69
CA LEU A 213 -30.57 -3.63 9.78
C LEU A 213 -30.66 -4.16 11.22
N SER A 214 -31.54 -3.57 12.03
CA SER A 214 -31.72 -3.94 13.44
C SER A 214 -32.02 -5.43 13.64
N PHE A 215 -32.70 -6.07 12.68
CA PHE A 215 -33.00 -7.50 12.72
C PHE A 215 -31.75 -8.40 12.73
N ILE A 216 -30.68 -8.00 12.03
CA ILE A 216 -29.46 -8.83 11.87
C ILE A 216 -28.38 -8.40 12.86
N PHE A 217 -28.21 -7.09 13.05
CA PHE A 217 -27.07 -6.53 13.79
C PHE A 217 -27.46 -5.84 15.11
N GLY A 218 -28.74 -5.84 15.48
CA GLY A 218 -29.24 -5.17 16.69
C GLY A 218 -29.40 -3.66 16.51
N SER A 219 -29.86 -2.98 17.56
CA SER A 219 -30.23 -1.55 17.52
C SER A 219 -29.06 -0.57 17.49
N ASP A 220 -27.83 -1.02 17.73
CA ASP A 220 -26.63 -0.16 17.68
C ASP A 220 -26.29 0.22 16.24
N THR A 221 -26.44 1.51 15.90
CA THR A 221 -26.20 2.07 14.56
C THR A 221 -24.77 1.83 14.07
N TRP A 222 -23.78 1.85 14.96
CA TRP A 222 -22.40 1.54 14.60
C TRP A 222 -22.24 0.06 14.24
N ARG A 223 -22.90 -0.83 14.99
CA ARG A 223 -22.87 -2.27 14.73
C ARG A 223 -23.54 -2.64 13.42
N GLN A 224 -24.69 -2.03 13.10
CA GLN A 224 -25.36 -2.20 11.80
C GLN A 224 -24.45 -1.77 10.65
N SER A 225 -23.86 -0.59 10.79
CA SER A 225 -22.92 -0.01 9.86
C SER A 225 -21.70 -0.87 9.57
N LEU A 226 -21.05 -1.38 10.61
CA LEU A 226 -19.88 -2.23 10.48
C LEU A 226 -20.24 -3.61 9.91
N GLY A 227 -21.37 -4.17 10.34
CA GLY A 227 -21.92 -5.43 9.84
C GLY A 227 -22.21 -5.38 8.35
N LEU A 228 -22.85 -4.30 7.87
CA LEU A 228 -23.14 -4.09 6.45
C LEU A 228 -21.86 -3.97 5.63
N VAL A 229 -20.90 -3.15 6.05
CA VAL A 229 -19.63 -3.03 5.31
C VAL A 229 -18.87 -4.34 5.26
N THR A 230 -18.80 -5.08 6.37
CA THR A 230 -18.11 -6.37 6.38
C THR A 230 -18.83 -7.39 5.49
N THR A 231 -20.16 -7.36 5.45
CA THR A 231 -20.96 -8.20 4.53
C THR A 231 -20.68 -7.84 3.07
N ILE A 232 -20.58 -6.55 2.74
CA ILE A 232 -20.19 -6.08 1.40
C ILE A 232 -18.81 -6.62 1.03
N VAL A 233 -17.81 -6.52 1.92
CA VAL A 233 -16.45 -7.06 1.70
C VAL A 233 -16.46 -8.57 1.45
N ILE A 234 -17.27 -9.32 2.20
CA ILE A 234 -17.42 -10.77 2.03
C ILE A 234 -18.06 -11.06 0.66
N PHE A 235 -19.15 -10.38 0.32
CA PHE A 235 -19.87 -10.57 -0.95
C PHE A 235 -18.97 -10.28 -2.16
N THR A 236 -18.30 -9.14 -2.20
CA THR A 236 -17.36 -8.77 -3.28
C THR A 236 -16.12 -9.67 -3.30
N GLY A 237 -15.69 -10.19 -2.15
CA GLY A 237 -14.63 -11.19 -2.05
C GLY A 237 -15.02 -12.53 -2.66
N LEU A 238 -16.23 -13.03 -2.37
CA LEU A 238 -16.79 -14.23 -2.97
C LEU A 238 -17.02 -14.03 -4.48
N LEU A 239 -17.49 -12.85 -4.90
CA LEU A 239 -17.59 -12.48 -6.31
C LEU A 239 -16.22 -12.50 -7.00
N SER A 240 -15.16 -12.03 -6.33
CA SER A 240 -13.78 -12.10 -6.84
C SER A 240 -13.34 -13.55 -7.03
N ILE A 241 -13.65 -14.45 -6.09
CA ILE A 241 -13.37 -15.89 -6.22
C ILE A 241 -14.16 -16.51 -7.38
N ALA A 242 -15.44 -16.18 -7.50
CA ALA A 242 -16.31 -16.69 -8.57
C ALA A 242 -15.83 -16.22 -9.96
N LEU A 243 -15.49 -14.94 -10.10
CA LEU A 243 -14.93 -14.38 -11.32
C LEU A 243 -13.56 -14.98 -11.64
N PHE A 244 -12.71 -15.20 -10.64
CA PHE A 244 -11.41 -15.85 -10.83
C PHE A 244 -11.56 -17.29 -11.32
N ARG A 245 -12.50 -18.04 -10.74
CA ARG A 245 -12.83 -19.41 -11.18
C ARG A 245 -13.38 -19.42 -12.60
N TRP A 246 -14.31 -18.52 -12.91
CA TRP A 246 -14.88 -18.39 -14.24
C TRP A 246 -13.80 -18.02 -15.27
N TYR A 247 -12.95 -17.04 -14.94
CA TYR A 247 -11.86 -16.60 -15.80
C TYR A 247 -10.89 -17.74 -16.12
N THR A 248 -10.48 -18.48 -15.09
CA THR A 248 -9.52 -19.57 -15.29
C THR A 248 -10.14 -20.73 -16.06
N ALA A 249 -11.36 -21.17 -15.71
CA ALA A 249 -12.01 -22.31 -16.36
C ALA A 249 -12.49 -22.01 -17.80
N TYR A 250 -12.99 -20.80 -18.07
CA TYR A 250 -13.65 -20.49 -19.35
C TYR A 250 -12.84 -19.60 -20.28
N VAL A 251 -11.96 -18.73 -19.77
CA VAL A 251 -11.14 -17.84 -20.61
C VAL A 251 -9.78 -18.47 -20.88
N ILE A 252 -9.06 -18.90 -19.84
CA ILE A 252 -7.69 -19.41 -19.98
C ILE A 252 -7.70 -20.81 -20.61
N HIS A 253 -8.50 -21.75 -20.09
CA HIS A 253 -8.46 -23.14 -20.56
C HIS A 253 -9.05 -23.35 -21.96
N ARG A 254 -9.94 -22.46 -22.42
CA ARG A 254 -10.59 -22.56 -23.74
C ARG A 254 -9.84 -21.85 -24.86
N ASP A 255 -9.02 -20.85 -24.56
CA ASP A 255 -8.21 -20.16 -25.57
C ASP A 255 -6.82 -20.82 -25.68
N PRO A 256 -6.48 -21.49 -26.81
CA PRO A 256 -5.22 -22.19 -26.97
C PRO A 256 -3.99 -21.29 -26.74
N ARG A 257 -4.05 -20.01 -27.16
CA ARG A 257 -2.92 -19.07 -27.00
C ARG A 257 -2.70 -18.70 -25.54
N MET A 258 -3.78 -18.51 -24.78
CA MET A 258 -3.70 -18.21 -23.35
C MET A 258 -3.17 -19.40 -22.57
N ARG A 259 -3.66 -20.60 -22.92
CA ARG A 259 -3.27 -21.85 -22.28
C ARG A 259 -1.79 -22.15 -22.49
N GLU A 260 -1.27 -21.92 -23.70
CA GLU A 260 0.15 -22.10 -24.01
C GLU A 260 1.03 -21.16 -23.16
N VAL A 261 0.70 -19.86 -23.13
CA VAL A 261 1.44 -18.86 -22.33
C VAL A 261 1.39 -19.21 -20.84
N HIS A 262 0.21 -19.53 -20.31
CA HIS A 262 0.04 -19.91 -18.92
C HIS A 262 0.82 -21.17 -18.55
N THR A 263 0.75 -22.21 -19.39
CA THR A 263 1.45 -23.49 -19.16
C THR A 263 2.96 -23.30 -19.21
N LYS A 264 3.47 -22.54 -20.20
CA LYS A 264 4.89 -22.20 -20.32
C LYS A 264 5.39 -21.46 -19.09
N ASN A 265 4.73 -20.36 -18.71
CA ASN A 265 5.12 -19.55 -17.54
C ASN A 265 5.03 -20.35 -16.23
N HIS A 266 4.04 -21.25 -16.11
CA HIS A 266 3.89 -22.13 -14.96
C HIS A 266 5.03 -23.17 -14.86
N HIS A 267 5.49 -23.73 -15.99
CA HIS A 267 6.63 -24.67 -15.99
C HIS A 267 7.97 -23.97 -15.72
N GLU A 268 8.15 -22.75 -16.21
CA GLU A 268 9.35 -21.94 -15.96
C GLU A 268 9.38 -21.31 -14.56
N ARG A 269 8.31 -21.51 -13.75
CA ARG A 269 8.17 -20.95 -12.41
C ARG A 269 9.23 -21.51 -11.46
N LYS A 270 10.21 -20.67 -11.13
CA LYS A 270 11.25 -21.01 -10.14
C LYS A 270 10.68 -21.01 -8.72
N LYS A 271 11.08 -22.00 -7.92
CA LYS A 271 10.77 -22.03 -6.48
C LYS A 271 11.30 -20.78 -5.80
N VAL A 272 10.46 -20.14 -5.00
CA VAL A 272 10.86 -18.95 -4.24
C VAL A 272 11.75 -19.40 -3.07
N LYS A 273 13.04 -19.08 -3.11
CA LYS A 273 13.99 -19.29 -2.00
C LYS A 273 14.08 -18.01 -1.17
N MET A 274 13.88 -18.10 0.15
CA MET A 274 13.77 -16.94 1.06
C MET A 274 15.09 -16.20 1.38
N GLY A 275 16.00 -16.03 0.42
CA GLY A 275 17.30 -15.38 0.63
C GLY A 275 17.24 -13.86 0.78
N MET A 276 16.45 -13.30 1.70
CA MET A 276 16.28 -11.85 1.87
C MET A 276 17.59 -11.12 2.24
N ARG A 277 18.46 -11.74 3.05
CA ARG A 277 19.75 -11.15 3.45
C ARG A 277 20.67 -10.91 2.24
N LYS A 278 20.68 -11.82 1.27
CA LYS A 278 21.49 -11.68 0.04
C LYS A 278 20.95 -10.54 -0.85
N ASN A 279 19.63 -10.37 -0.91
CA ASN A 279 19.00 -9.29 -1.67
C ASN A 279 19.31 -7.90 -1.09
N PHE A 280 19.41 -7.76 0.24
CA PHE A 280 19.81 -6.50 0.87
C PHE A 280 21.29 -6.18 0.72
N ALA A 281 22.16 -7.19 0.86
CA ALA A 281 23.58 -7.04 0.58
C ALA A 281 23.79 -6.56 -0.87
N TYR A 282 23.03 -7.12 -1.82
CA TYR A 282 23.04 -6.69 -3.21
C TYR A 282 22.58 -5.23 -3.40
N LEU A 283 21.52 -4.81 -2.71
CA LEU A 283 21.01 -3.44 -2.77
C LEU A 283 22.02 -2.41 -2.30
N ALA A 284 22.76 -2.74 -1.23
CA ALA A 284 23.77 -1.86 -0.64
C ALA A 284 25.00 -1.67 -1.54
N LYS A 285 25.25 -2.57 -2.51
CA LYS A 285 26.38 -2.47 -3.45
C LYS A 285 26.19 -1.38 -4.52
N SER A 286 24.94 -0.99 -4.84
CA SER A 286 24.66 -0.03 -5.90
C SER A 286 24.11 1.30 -5.36
N LYS A 287 24.85 2.39 -5.59
CA LYS A 287 24.41 3.75 -5.27
C LYS A 287 23.08 4.11 -5.94
N TYR A 288 22.84 3.58 -7.15
CA TYR A 288 21.62 3.79 -7.90
C TYR A 288 20.41 3.13 -7.22
N LEU A 289 20.53 1.84 -6.88
CA LEU A 289 19.47 1.10 -6.18
C LEU A 289 19.22 1.65 -4.77
N LEU A 290 20.27 2.07 -4.07
CA LEU A 290 20.16 2.71 -2.77
C LEU A 290 19.33 3.99 -2.84
N CYS A 291 19.52 4.83 -3.88
CA CYS A 291 18.69 6.02 -4.05
C CYS A 291 17.21 5.64 -4.24
N ILE A 292 16.89 4.66 -5.10
CA ILE A 292 15.50 4.20 -5.25
C ILE A 292 14.94 3.68 -3.93
N ALA A 293 15.73 2.95 -3.14
CA ALA A 293 15.33 2.49 -1.82
C ALA A 293 15.02 3.66 -0.86
N VAL A 294 15.86 4.69 -0.83
CA VAL A 294 15.64 5.91 -0.02
C VAL A 294 14.36 6.64 -0.46
N LEU A 295 14.08 6.71 -1.77
CA LEU A 295 12.83 7.29 -2.29
C LEU A 295 11.60 6.56 -1.72
N VAL A 296 11.59 5.23 -1.81
CA VAL A 296 10.44 4.40 -1.36
C VAL A 296 10.31 4.40 0.16
N ILE A 297 11.41 4.27 0.89
CA ILE A 297 11.41 4.30 2.36
C ILE A 297 10.98 5.69 2.86
N GLY A 298 11.60 6.76 2.33
CA GLY A 298 11.31 8.14 2.69
C GLY A 298 9.87 8.53 2.46
N PHE A 299 9.29 8.16 1.31
CA PHE A 299 7.86 8.36 1.04
C PHE A 299 6.96 7.69 2.10
N ASN A 300 7.20 6.40 2.39
CA ASN A 300 6.35 5.66 3.32
C ASN A 300 6.51 6.14 4.77
N ILE A 301 7.70 6.57 5.18
CA ILE A 301 7.93 7.22 6.48
C ILE A 301 7.14 8.54 6.52
N ALA A 302 7.36 9.43 5.55
CA ALA A 302 6.75 10.75 5.52
C ALA A 302 5.21 10.68 5.57
N VAL A 303 4.59 9.84 4.73
CA VAL A 303 3.12 9.68 4.74
C VAL A 303 2.63 9.12 6.07
N ASN A 304 3.30 8.12 6.64
CA ASN A 304 2.92 7.55 7.94
C ASN A 304 2.97 8.61 9.04
N MET A 305 4.00 9.48 9.01
CA MET A 305 4.19 10.53 10.00
C MET A 305 3.04 11.54 10.01
N VAL A 306 2.65 12.04 8.84
CA VAL A 306 1.52 12.98 8.73
C VAL A 306 0.19 12.31 9.04
N GLU A 307 -0.01 11.09 8.53
CA GLU A 307 -1.30 10.39 8.61
C GLU A 307 -1.76 10.10 10.04
N ILE A 308 -0.84 9.77 10.95
CA ILE A 308 -1.20 9.50 12.35
C ILE A 308 -1.71 10.76 13.04
N ILE A 309 -1.01 11.88 12.90
CA ILE A 309 -1.41 13.17 13.52
C ILE A 309 -2.71 13.66 12.89
N TRP A 310 -2.84 13.58 11.57
CA TRP A 310 -4.06 14.00 10.89
C TRP A 310 -5.28 13.18 11.31
N LYS A 311 -5.13 11.85 11.47
CA LYS A 311 -6.20 11.00 11.98
C LYS A 311 -6.62 11.34 13.41
N ASP A 312 -5.67 11.76 14.24
CA ASP A 312 -5.99 12.26 15.58
C ASP A 312 -6.85 13.52 15.52
N GLN A 313 -6.53 14.46 14.62
CA GLN A 313 -7.36 15.66 14.40
C GLN A 313 -8.77 15.32 13.89
N ILE A 314 -8.90 14.34 12.99
CA ILE A 314 -10.22 13.87 12.54
C ILE A 314 -10.99 13.28 13.71
N ARG A 315 -10.35 12.48 14.58
CA ARG A 315 -11.00 11.92 15.77
C ARG A 315 -11.53 13.00 16.69
N LEU A 316 -10.75 14.07 16.91
CA LEU A 316 -11.18 15.22 17.72
C LEU A 316 -12.37 15.96 17.09
N ALA A 317 -12.40 16.09 15.76
CA ALA A 317 -13.49 16.75 15.04
C ALA A 317 -14.74 15.87 14.87
N TYR A 318 -14.56 14.56 14.73
CA TYR A 318 -15.60 13.56 14.51
C TYR A 318 -15.41 12.36 15.45
N PRO A 319 -15.80 12.48 16.73
CA PRO A 319 -15.66 11.38 17.70
C PRO A 319 -16.59 10.20 17.39
N ASN A 320 -17.71 10.45 16.72
CA ASN A 320 -18.66 9.42 16.34
C ASN A 320 -18.06 8.49 15.25
N PRO A 321 -18.05 7.16 15.43
CA PRO A 321 -17.51 6.23 14.45
C PRO A 321 -18.10 6.34 13.05
N ASN A 322 -19.41 6.57 12.92
CA ASN A 322 -20.07 6.69 11.62
C ASN A 322 -19.65 7.97 10.88
N GLU A 323 -19.52 9.09 11.60
CA GLU A 323 -19.07 10.36 11.01
C GLU A 323 -17.59 10.30 10.63
N PHE A 324 -16.75 9.74 11.50
CA PHE A 324 -15.33 9.50 11.21
C PHE A 324 -15.17 8.66 9.94
N ARG A 325 -15.96 7.58 9.81
CA ARG A 325 -15.96 6.74 8.62
C ARG A 325 -16.46 7.48 7.37
N ALA A 326 -17.55 8.24 7.47
CA ALA A 326 -18.06 9.03 6.35
C ALA A 326 -17.01 10.04 5.86
N TYR A 327 -16.30 10.66 6.79
CA TYR A 327 -15.19 11.56 6.49
C TYR A 327 -14.05 10.82 5.77
N MET A 328 -13.60 9.69 6.32
CA MET A 328 -12.57 8.85 5.68
C MET A 328 -13.00 8.35 4.29
N GLY A 329 -14.27 8.01 4.11
CA GLY A 329 -14.86 7.66 2.81
C GLY A 329 -14.76 8.81 1.80
N SER A 330 -15.04 10.04 2.23
CA SER A 330 -14.88 11.25 1.42
C SER A 330 -13.44 11.49 1.00
N VAL A 331 -12.48 11.26 1.90
CA VAL A 331 -11.05 11.37 1.60
C VAL A 331 -10.61 10.31 0.58
N VAL A 332 -11.02 9.04 0.76
CA VAL A 332 -10.70 7.95 -0.18
C VAL A 332 -11.29 8.22 -1.56
N LYS A 333 -12.50 8.78 -1.62
CA LYS A 333 -13.15 9.22 -2.86
C LYS A 333 -12.34 10.33 -3.54
N ALA A 334 -11.92 11.36 -2.80
CA ALA A 334 -11.12 12.47 -3.32
C ALA A 334 -9.75 12.00 -3.84
N ILE A 335 -9.07 11.09 -3.12
CA ILE A 335 -7.82 10.47 -3.57
C ILE A 335 -8.03 9.74 -4.89
N GLY A 336 -9.10 8.96 -5.02
CA GLY A 336 -9.41 8.22 -6.25
C GLY A 336 -9.64 9.13 -7.45
N PHE A 337 -10.43 10.18 -7.25
CA PHE A 337 -10.70 11.19 -8.27
C PHE A 337 -9.42 11.90 -8.71
N LEU A 338 -8.64 12.43 -7.77
CA LEU A 338 -7.39 13.13 -8.06
C LEU A 338 -6.38 12.20 -8.76
N SER A 339 -6.24 10.97 -8.28
CA SER A 339 -5.31 9.98 -8.87
C SER A 339 -5.73 9.61 -10.29
N THR A 340 -7.03 9.43 -10.54
CA THR A 340 -7.54 9.14 -11.89
C THR A 340 -7.29 10.31 -12.83
N PHE A 341 -7.58 11.54 -12.37
CA PHE A 341 -7.37 12.76 -13.14
C PHE A 341 -5.89 12.98 -13.49
N VAL A 342 -5.00 12.89 -12.49
CA VAL A 342 -3.56 13.08 -12.69
C VAL A 342 -2.97 11.97 -13.57
N ALA A 343 -3.42 10.71 -13.43
CA ALA A 343 -2.97 9.60 -14.27
C ALA A 343 -3.28 9.82 -15.75
N ILE A 344 -4.52 10.23 -16.07
CA ILE A 344 -4.99 10.37 -17.45
C ILE A 344 -4.43 11.63 -18.12
N PHE A 345 -4.47 12.78 -17.44
CA PHE A 345 -4.21 14.08 -18.08
C PHE A 345 -2.80 14.62 -17.85
N ILE A 346 -2.19 14.34 -16.70
CA ILE A 346 -0.96 15.02 -16.25
C ILE A 346 0.26 14.12 -16.40
N SER A 347 0.23 12.88 -15.87
CA SER A 347 1.40 12.02 -15.72
C SER A 347 2.18 11.81 -17.03
N GLY A 348 1.48 11.41 -18.11
CA GLY A 348 2.12 11.15 -19.40
C GLY A 348 2.70 12.42 -20.05
N ASN A 349 2.01 13.55 -19.94
CA ASN A 349 2.44 14.82 -20.53
C ASN A 349 3.63 15.42 -19.77
N LEU A 350 3.64 15.28 -18.45
CA LEU A 350 4.65 15.83 -17.56
C LEU A 350 6.00 15.13 -17.74
N ILE A 351 5.99 13.80 -17.77
CA ILE A 351 7.21 13.00 -17.95
C ILE A 351 7.83 13.26 -19.32
N ARG A 352 7.00 13.40 -20.37
CA ARG A 352 7.47 13.65 -21.75
C ARG A 352 8.04 15.05 -21.94
N LYS A 353 7.41 16.09 -21.38
CA LYS A 353 7.81 17.50 -21.59
C LYS A 353 8.85 17.99 -20.59
N MET A 354 8.74 17.61 -19.32
CA MET A 354 9.58 18.15 -18.24
C MET A 354 10.64 17.16 -17.74
N GLY A 355 10.65 15.94 -18.27
CA GLY A 355 11.64 14.91 -17.96
C GLY A 355 11.37 14.16 -16.65
N TRP A 356 12.15 13.10 -16.46
CA TRP A 356 11.99 12.17 -15.34
C TRP A 356 12.26 12.84 -13.98
N THR A 357 13.37 13.58 -13.86
CA THR A 357 13.79 14.19 -12.58
C THR A 357 12.77 15.18 -12.04
N PHE A 358 12.18 16.03 -12.90
CA PHE A 358 11.14 16.97 -12.50
C PHE A 358 9.89 16.23 -12.01
N SER A 359 9.46 15.21 -12.74
CA SER A 359 8.28 14.40 -12.39
C SER A 359 8.46 13.65 -11.07
N ALA A 360 9.67 13.14 -10.81
CA ALA A 360 9.99 12.45 -9.56
C ALA A 360 10.03 13.43 -8.35
N LEU A 361 10.46 14.68 -8.56
CA LEU A 361 10.55 15.71 -7.52
C LEU A 361 9.19 16.28 -7.07
N ILE A 362 8.14 16.19 -7.90
CA ILE A 362 6.82 16.72 -7.54
C ILE A 362 6.27 16.06 -6.28
N THR A 363 6.42 14.74 -6.12
CA THR A 363 5.86 14.03 -4.96
C THR A 363 6.46 14.51 -3.62
N PRO A 364 7.79 14.54 -3.43
CA PRO A 364 8.37 15.06 -2.19
C PRO A 364 8.10 16.55 -1.96
N VAL A 365 8.12 17.37 -3.03
CA VAL A 365 7.86 18.82 -2.91
C VAL A 365 6.39 19.08 -2.54
N ALA A 366 5.44 18.38 -3.16
CA ALA A 366 4.03 18.49 -2.81
C ALA A 366 3.80 18.08 -1.34
N LEU A 367 4.46 17.00 -0.89
CA LEU A 367 4.39 16.57 0.51
C LEU A 367 4.99 17.63 1.46
N LEU A 368 6.13 18.23 1.10
CA LEU A 368 6.77 19.28 1.91
C LEU A 368 5.90 20.52 2.04
N VAL A 369 5.38 21.03 0.92
CA VAL A 369 4.56 22.26 0.89
C VAL A 369 3.26 22.05 1.65
N THR A 370 2.52 20.97 1.36
CA THR A 370 1.26 20.68 2.04
C THR A 370 1.48 20.32 3.52
N GLY A 371 2.57 19.62 3.84
CA GLY A 371 2.99 19.34 5.21
C GLY A 371 3.33 20.60 5.99
N PHE A 372 4.04 21.56 5.39
CA PHE A 372 4.37 22.84 6.01
C PHE A 372 3.12 23.58 6.47
N PHE A 373 2.09 23.69 5.63
CA PHE A 373 0.82 24.33 6.01
C PHE A 373 0.10 23.54 7.11
N PHE A 374 0.03 22.22 7.01
CA PHE A 374 -0.63 21.37 8.00
C PHE A 374 0.02 21.46 9.39
N PHE A 375 1.34 21.30 9.49
CA PHE A 375 2.06 21.43 10.75
C PHE A 375 2.09 22.88 11.25
N GLY A 376 2.12 23.87 10.35
CA GLY A 376 1.99 25.28 10.72
C GLY A 376 0.68 25.55 11.47
N ILE A 377 -0.45 25.08 10.94
CA ILE A 377 -1.75 25.25 11.60
C ILE A 377 -1.80 24.53 12.95
N LEU A 378 -1.29 23.30 13.01
CA LEU A 378 -1.25 22.51 14.25
C LEU A 378 -0.41 23.14 15.36
N LEU A 379 0.78 23.64 15.02
CA LEU A 379 1.72 24.19 16.01
C LEU A 379 1.29 25.56 16.52
N PHE A 380 0.51 26.30 15.74
CA PHE A 380 0.00 27.62 16.10
C PHE A 380 -1.50 27.63 16.42
N GLN A 381 -2.10 26.47 16.68
CA GLN A 381 -3.55 26.33 16.96
C GLN A 381 -4.03 27.20 18.13
N ASP A 382 -3.17 27.45 19.13
CA ASP A 382 -3.50 28.25 20.31
C ASP A 382 -3.13 29.74 20.13
N ASN A 383 -2.61 30.14 18.96
CA ASN A 383 -2.20 31.50 18.70
C ASN A 383 -3.43 32.40 18.47
N PRO A 384 -3.56 33.54 19.20
CA PRO A 384 -4.69 34.47 19.03
C PRO A 384 -4.89 34.96 17.60
N THR A 385 -3.80 35.14 16.85
CA THR A 385 -3.87 35.57 15.44
C THR A 385 -4.52 34.50 14.57
N LEU A 386 -4.09 33.25 14.68
CA LEU A 386 -4.66 32.15 13.90
C LEU A 386 -6.14 31.95 14.22
N ASN A 387 -6.54 32.12 15.49
CA ASN A 387 -7.94 32.08 15.91
C ASN A 387 -8.78 33.19 15.28
N ALA A 388 -8.23 34.41 15.18
CA ALA A 388 -8.91 35.52 14.51
C ALA A 388 -9.04 35.28 12.99
N TRP A 389 -7.98 34.78 12.34
CA TRP A 389 -8.02 34.42 10.92
C TRP A 389 -8.97 33.26 10.63
N SER A 390 -8.99 32.22 11.48
CA SER A 390 -9.90 31.08 11.31
C SER A 390 -11.34 31.52 11.46
N ALA A 391 -11.64 32.34 12.48
CA ALA A 391 -12.97 32.91 12.69
C ALA A 391 -13.43 33.77 11.52
N ALA A 392 -12.54 34.60 10.95
CA ALA A 392 -12.84 35.42 9.77
C ALA A 392 -13.19 34.58 8.53
N LEU A 393 -12.62 33.37 8.40
CA LEU A 393 -12.93 32.42 7.33
C LEU A 393 -14.14 31.52 7.65
N GLY A 394 -14.75 31.65 8.83
CA GLY A 394 -15.87 30.81 9.28
C GLY A 394 -15.47 29.40 9.74
N PHE A 395 -14.21 29.18 10.11
CA PHE A 395 -13.70 27.88 10.56
C PHE A 395 -13.16 27.93 11.99
N THR A 396 -13.18 26.78 12.67
CA THR A 396 -12.40 26.58 13.90
C THR A 396 -10.95 26.20 13.55
N PRO A 397 -9.96 26.44 14.44
CA PRO A 397 -8.58 25.99 14.23
C PRO A 397 -8.48 24.47 13.99
N LEU A 398 -9.28 23.69 14.72
CA LEU A 398 -9.38 22.24 14.53
C LEU A 398 -9.90 21.89 13.13
N ALA A 399 -10.95 22.58 12.64
CA ALA A 399 -11.48 22.35 11.30
C ALA A 399 -10.45 22.69 10.20
N LEU A 400 -9.66 23.75 10.39
CA LEU A 400 -8.54 24.07 9.49
C LEU A 400 -7.44 23.00 9.54
N GLY A 401 -7.09 22.50 10.73
CA GLY A 401 -6.14 21.40 10.88
C GLY A 401 -6.59 20.14 10.13
N VAL A 402 -7.86 19.77 10.28
CA VAL A 402 -8.48 18.66 9.54
C VAL A 402 -8.48 18.91 8.03
N LEU A 403 -8.85 20.12 7.57
CA LEU A 403 -8.89 20.49 6.16
C LEU A 403 -7.50 20.41 5.50
N PHE A 404 -6.50 21.07 6.08
CA PHE A 404 -5.14 21.10 5.51
C PHE A 404 -4.46 19.74 5.61
N GLY A 405 -4.72 18.97 6.67
CA GLY A 405 -4.28 17.58 6.75
C GLY A 405 -4.94 16.70 5.69
N THR A 406 -6.21 16.95 5.35
CA THR A 406 -6.91 16.27 4.27
C THR A 406 -6.34 16.64 2.90
N ILE A 407 -6.08 17.93 2.64
CA ILE A 407 -5.41 18.39 1.43
C ILE A 407 -4.05 17.69 1.30
N GLN A 408 -3.25 17.68 2.37
CA GLN A 408 -1.97 16.98 2.42
C GLN A 408 -2.12 15.49 2.08
N ASN A 409 -3.08 14.79 2.67
CA ASN A 409 -3.25 13.35 2.45
C ASN A 409 -3.74 13.03 1.03
N VAL A 410 -4.68 13.82 0.53
CA VAL A 410 -5.24 13.69 -0.82
C VAL A 410 -4.16 13.95 -1.88
N PHE A 411 -3.41 15.03 -1.77
CA PHE A 411 -2.33 15.36 -2.70
C PHE A 411 -1.17 14.35 -2.62
N SER A 412 -0.70 14.01 -1.42
CA SER A 412 0.43 13.09 -1.27
C SER A 412 0.13 11.70 -1.83
N ARG A 413 -1.08 11.16 -1.59
CA ARG A 413 -1.51 9.87 -2.15
C ARG A 413 -1.85 9.97 -3.63
N GLY A 414 -2.45 11.08 -4.06
CA GLY A 414 -2.72 11.37 -5.47
C GLY A 414 -1.44 11.36 -6.30
N CYS A 415 -0.41 12.09 -5.86
CA CYS A 415 0.92 12.08 -6.48
C CYS A 415 1.59 10.71 -6.38
N LYS A 416 1.38 9.97 -5.28
CA LYS A 416 1.94 8.61 -5.12
C LYS A 416 1.46 7.67 -6.22
N TYR A 417 0.14 7.48 -6.32
CA TYR A 417 -0.47 6.50 -7.22
C TYR A 417 -0.32 6.85 -8.71
N THR A 418 0.23 8.03 -9.02
CA THR A 418 0.34 8.53 -10.39
C THR A 418 1.78 8.81 -10.77
N LEU A 419 2.42 9.79 -10.14
CA LEU A 419 3.77 10.25 -10.49
C LEU A 419 4.84 9.40 -9.82
N PHE A 420 4.73 9.15 -8.51
CA PHE A 420 5.75 8.42 -7.76
C PHE A 420 5.88 6.98 -8.24
N ASP A 421 4.78 6.24 -8.30
CA ASP A 421 4.81 4.83 -8.70
C ASP A 421 5.29 4.70 -10.17
N THR A 422 4.84 5.59 -11.07
CA THR A 422 5.30 5.60 -12.47
C THR A 422 6.79 5.94 -12.60
N THR A 423 7.26 7.00 -11.93
CA THR A 423 8.67 7.40 -11.99
C THR A 423 9.60 6.37 -11.36
N LYS A 424 9.17 5.71 -10.27
CA LYS A 424 9.84 4.56 -9.68
C LYS A 424 9.98 3.41 -10.68
N GLU A 425 8.89 3.05 -11.38
CA GLU A 425 8.94 1.99 -12.40
C GLU A 425 9.88 2.35 -13.57
N ILE A 426 9.90 3.62 -13.98
CA ILE A 426 10.82 4.10 -15.01
C ILE A 426 12.28 4.03 -14.54
N ALA A 427 12.56 4.31 -13.26
CA ALA A 427 13.90 4.21 -12.70
C ALA A 427 14.46 2.77 -12.72
N PHE A 428 13.61 1.74 -12.78
CA PHE A 428 14.08 0.36 -12.92
C PHE A 428 14.43 -0.04 -14.36
N ILE A 429 14.19 0.83 -15.37
CA ILE A 429 14.42 0.51 -16.78
C ILE A 429 15.91 0.40 -17.16
N PRO A 430 16.81 1.31 -16.72
CA PRO A 430 18.23 1.26 -17.11
C PRO A 430 19.04 0.13 -16.43
N LEU A 431 18.41 -0.67 -15.58
CA LEU A 431 19.06 -1.78 -14.90
C LEU A 431 19.07 -3.04 -15.77
N SER A 432 20.05 -3.90 -15.57
CA SER A 432 20.03 -5.25 -16.13
C SER A 432 18.84 -6.07 -15.62
N SER A 433 18.46 -7.11 -16.37
CA SER A 433 17.30 -7.96 -16.04
C SER A 433 17.40 -8.57 -14.64
N GLU A 434 18.61 -8.96 -14.23
CA GLU A 434 18.88 -9.53 -12.92
C GLU A 434 18.82 -8.48 -11.80
N SER A 435 19.48 -7.33 -11.99
CA SER A 435 19.44 -6.20 -11.06
C SER A 435 18.02 -5.67 -10.85
N LYS A 436 17.24 -5.59 -11.94
CA LYS A 436 15.84 -5.19 -11.91
C LYS A 436 15.01 -6.18 -11.10
N PHE A 437 15.18 -7.49 -11.31
CA PHE A 437 14.43 -8.50 -10.58
C PHE A 437 14.74 -8.50 -9.08
N LYS A 438 16.03 -8.57 -8.71
CA LYS A 438 16.47 -8.58 -7.30
C LYS A 438 16.16 -7.26 -6.60
N GLY A 439 16.49 -6.14 -7.24
CA GLY A 439 16.32 -4.80 -6.69
C GLY A 439 14.85 -4.41 -6.50
N LYS A 440 14.01 -4.67 -7.50
CA LYS A 440 12.57 -4.41 -7.41
C LYS A 440 11.92 -5.24 -6.31
N ALA A 441 12.25 -6.53 -6.22
CA ALA A 441 11.71 -7.40 -5.17
C ALA A 441 12.11 -6.92 -3.76
N ALA A 442 13.35 -6.46 -3.57
CA ALA A 442 13.82 -5.93 -2.30
C ALA A 442 13.12 -4.61 -1.93
N ILE A 443 13.02 -3.68 -2.88
CA ILE A 443 12.46 -2.33 -2.67
C ILE A 443 10.94 -2.38 -2.49
N ASP A 444 10.22 -3.05 -3.40
CA ASP A 444 8.76 -3.13 -3.35
C ASP A 444 8.29 -4.05 -2.22
N GLY A 445 9.03 -5.13 -1.95
CA GLY A 445 8.71 -6.10 -0.91
C GLY A 445 9.03 -5.60 0.49
N VAL A 446 10.31 -5.37 0.79
CA VAL A 446 10.77 -5.08 2.15
C VAL A 446 10.98 -3.60 2.38
N GLY A 447 11.52 -2.86 1.41
CA GLY A 447 11.75 -1.41 1.53
C GLY A 447 10.45 -0.63 1.83
N SER A 448 9.37 -0.93 1.12
CA SER A 448 8.06 -0.34 1.37
C SER A 448 7.53 -0.62 2.79
N ARG A 449 7.76 -1.83 3.31
CA ARG A 449 7.38 -2.24 4.67
C ARG A 449 8.23 -1.56 5.73
N LEU A 450 9.56 -1.53 5.53
CA LEU A 450 10.49 -0.84 6.40
C LEU A 450 10.16 0.65 6.51
N GLY A 451 9.76 1.30 5.42
CA GLY A 451 9.33 2.70 5.49
C GLY A 451 8.06 2.88 6.31
N LYS A 452 7.04 2.03 6.12
CA LYS A 452 5.80 2.10 6.91
C LYS A 452 6.06 1.83 8.40
N THR A 453 6.83 0.80 8.73
CA THR A 453 7.18 0.46 10.11
C THR A 453 8.12 1.49 10.72
N GLY A 454 9.08 2.02 9.95
CA GLY A 454 10.03 3.04 10.39
C GLY A 454 9.34 4.32 10.86
N GLY A 455 8.34 4.82 10.11
CA GLY A 455 7.54 5.96 10.56
C GLY A 455 6.79 5.68 11.87
N SER A 456 6.33 4.44 12.07
CA SER A 456 5.67 4.03 13.30
C SER A 456 6.65 3.85 14.47
N ILE A 457 7.87 3.37 14.23
CA ILE A 457 8.93 3.31 15.26
C ILE A 457 9.22 4.71 15.78
N ILE A 458 9.44 5.67 14.89
CA ILE A 458 9.68 7.08 15.26
C ILE A 458 8.51 7.61 16.09
N HIS A 459 7.27 7.42 15.62
CA HIS A 459 6.07 7.84 16.35
C HIS A 459 5.94 7.19 17.73
N SER A 460 6.09 5.86 17.82
CA SER A 460 6.00 5.15 19.11
C SER A 460 7.09 5.59 20.08
N GLY A 461 8.31 5.83 19.59
CA GLY A 461 9.40 6.38 20.37
C GLY A 461 9.04 7.75 20.94
N LEU A 462 8.62 8.67 20.07
CA LEU A 462 8.19 10.00 20.49
C LEU A 462 7.00 9.96 21.47
N LEU A 463 6.03 9.06 21.28
CA LEU A 463 4.93 8.88 22.22
C LEU A 463 5.39 8.36 23.58
N MET A 464 6.33 7.42 23.62
CA MET A 464 6.91 6.94 24.88
C MET A 464 7.66 8.04 25.64
N PHE A 465 8.33 8.96 24.93
CA PHE A 465 9.05 10.08 25.53
C PHE A 465 8.15 11.26 25.95
N PHE A 466 7.22 11.68 25.08
CA PHE A 466 6.40 12.90 25.27
C PHE A 466 5.00 12.63 25.84
N GLY A 467 4.54 11.38 25.84
CA GLY A 467 3.29 10.95 26.48
C GLY A 467 2.00 11.24 25.72
N SER A 468 2.00 12.13 24.73
CA SER A 468 0.81 12.44 23.90
C SER A 468 1.16 12.78 22.46
N ILE A 469 0.18 12.66 21.56
CA ILE A 469 0.35 13.02 20.14
C ILE A 469 0.65 14.52 20.03
N SER A 470 -0.13 15.37 20.70
CA SER A 470 0.05 16.82 20.65
C SER A 470 1.46 17.28 21.08
N LEU A 471 2.01 16.72 22.15
CA LEU A 471 3.36 17.06 22.62
C LEU A 471 4.46 16.52 21.70
N SER A 472 4.21 15.42 21.00
CA SER A 472 5.15 14.86 20.02
C SER A 472 5.14 15.58 18.66
N THR A 473 4.06 16.29 18.32
CA THR A 473 3.83 16.92 17.00
C THR A 473 4.98 17.80 16.49
N PRO A 474 5.61 18.68 17.29
CA PRO A 474 6.73 19.50 16.82
C PRO A 474 7.92 18.66 16.36
N PHE A 475 8.24 17.60 17.11
CA PHE A 475 9.34 16.70 16.80
C PHE A 475 9.02 15.85 15.57
N VAL A 476 7.76 15.39 15.42
CA VAL A 476 7.31 14.72 14.20
C VAL A 476 7.47 15.64 12.99
N GLY A 477 7.12 16.93 13.10
CA GLY A 477 7.33 17.92 12.04
C GLY A 477 8.81 18.08 11.66
N ALA A 478 9.70 18.16 12.65
CA ALA A 478 11.14 18.26 12.43
C ALA A 478 11.72 17.01 11.74
N PHE A 479 11.37 15.82 12.21
CA PHE A 479 11.79 14.56 11.57
C PHE A 479 11.23 14.43 10.15
N LEU A 480 9.98 14.83 9.92
CA LEU A 480 9.37 14.84 8.59
C LEU A 480 10.19 15.71 7.63
N LEU A 481 10.57 16.92 8.06
CA LEU A 481 11.38 17.82 7.26
C LEU A 481 12.74 17.19 6.90
N LEU A 482 13.42 16.56 7.86
CA LEU A 482 14.69 15.85 7.60
C LEU A 482 14.52 14.71 6.59
N VAL A 483 13.48 13.89 6.75
CA VAL A 483 13.19 12.76 5.84
C VAL A 483 12.89 13.25 4.44
N VAL A 484 12.09 14.31 4.30
CA VAL A 484 11.71 14.86 2.99
C VAL A 484 12.90 15.55 2.31
N LEU A 485 13.74 16.27 3.04
CA LEU A 485 14.99 16.83 2.50
C LEU A 485 15.93 15.73 2.00
N GLY A 486 16.13 14.67 2.79
CA GLY A 486 16.91 13.50 2.37
C GLY A 486 16.34 12.85 1.10
N TRP A 487 15.01 12.75 1.02
CA TRP A 487 14.32 12.22 -0.16
C TRP A 487 14.50 13.14 -1.39
N ILE A 488 14.44 14.46 -1.26
CA ILE A 488 14.70 15.41 -2.35
C ILE A 488 16.15 15.26 -2.86
N VAL A 489 17.13 15.18 -1.95
CA VAL A 489 18.54 15.00 -2.31
C VAL A 489 18.75 13.68 -3.05
N ALA A 490 18.18 12.58 -2.54
CA ALA A 490 18.24 11.28 -3.20
C ALA A 490 17.60 11.31 -4.60
N THR A 491 16.48 12.03 -4.76
CA THR A 491 15.78 12.15 -6.05
C THR A 491 16.63 12.92 -7.07
N LYS A 492 17.28 14.01 -6.65
CA LYS A 492 18.21 14.77 -7.52
C LYS A 492 19.44 13.94 -7.90
N SER A 493 20.01 13.20 -6.95
CA SER A 493 21.14 12.30 -7.19
C SER A 493 20.78 11.19 -8.18
N LEU A 494 19.62 10.55 -7.97
CA LEU A 494 19.10 9.51 -8.85
C LEU A 494 18.82 10.05 -10.25
N GLY A 495 18.29 11.27 -10.36
CA GLY A 495 18.02 11.93 -11.63
C GLY A 495 19.28 12.17 -12.47
N LYS A 496 20.37 12.60 -11.84
CA LYS A 496 21.67 12.74 -12.50
C LYS A 496 22.18 11.40 -13.05
N GLN A 497 22.14 10.35 -12.23
CA GLN A 497 22.57 9.01 -12.63
C GLN A 497 21.68 8.42 -13.74
N PHE A 498 20.35 8.58 -13.62
CA PHE A 498 19.38 8.12 -14.61
C PHE A 498 19.61 8.78 -15.98
N ASN A 499 19.79 10.10 -16.00
CA ASN A 499 20.06 10.84 -17.23
C ASN A 499 21.40 10.39 -17.87
N SER A 500 22.43 10.13 -17.07
CA SER A 500 23.72 9.62 -17.57
C SER A 500 23.60 8.24 -18.20
N LEU A 501 22.92 7.30 -17.55
CA LEU A 501 22.74 5.94 -18.06
C LEU A 501 21.87 5.91 -19.32
N THR A 502 20.83 6.73 -19.35
CA THR A 502 19.92 6.80 -20.50
C THR A 502 20.51 7.55 -21.70
N SER A 503 21.42 8.51 -21.50
CA SER A 503 22.13 9.15 -22.62
C SER A 503 23.18 8.24 -23.26
N HIS A 504 23.87 7.42 -22.48
CA HIS A 504 24.93 6.52 -22.96
C HIS A 504 24.42 5.13 -23.43
N HIS A 505 23.11 4.86 -23.33
CA HIS A 505 22.50 3.54 -23.61
C HIS A 505 23.12 2.39 -22.79
N GLU A 506 23.75 2.72 -21.67
CA GLU A 506 24.39 1.74 -20.79
C GLU A 506 23.37 1.10 -19.85
N LYS A 507 23.50 -0.22 -19.66
CA LYS A 507 22.77 -0.94 -18.62
C LYS A 507 23.66 -1.07 -17.41
N LEU A 508 23.13 -0.75 -16.24
CA LEU A 508 23.83 -0.98 -14.98
C LEU A 508 23.73 -2.47 -14.61
N ASP A 509 24.85 -3.18 -14.71
CA ASP A 509 25.05 -4.50 -14.14
C ASP A 509 25.80 -4.40 -12.80
N ILE A 510 25.35 -5.18 -11.81
CA ILE A 510 26.01 -5.28 -10.51
C ILE A 510 26.61 -6.67 -10.49
N GLU A 511 27.94 -6.76 -10.57
CA GLU A 511 28.66 -8.03 -10.52
C GLU A 511 28.38 -8.74 -9.18
N ASP A 512 27.83 -9.95 -9.24
CA ASP A 512 27.80 -10.87 -8.10
C ASP A 512 29.24 -11.36 -7.87
N GLU A 513 29.67 -11.48 -6.61
CA GLU A 513 30.91 -12.21 -6.30
C GLU A 513 30.78 -13.61 -6.92
N ALA A 514 31.76 -13.97 -7.76
CA ALA A 514 31.84 -15.27 -8.39
C ALA A 514 31.55 -16.37 -7.34
N PRO A 515 30.74 -17.39 -7.67
CA PRO A 515 30.59 -18.52 -6.78
C PRO A 515 31.99 -19.05 -6.48
N ILE A 516 32.36 -19.06 -5.20
CA ILE A 516 33.59 -19.69 -4.72
C ILE A 516 33.64 -21.06 -5.39
N PRO A 517 34.68 -21.38 -6.19
CA PRO A 517 34.75 -22.67 -6.84
C PRO A 517 34.75 -23.71 -5.73
N THR A 518 33.65 -24.46 -5.63
CA THR A 518 33.63 -25.70 -4.88
C THR A 518 34.63 -26.60 -5.57
N GLY A 519 35.83 -26.66 -5.00
CA GLY A 519 36.91 -27.50 -5.47
C GLY A 519 36.51 -28.96 -5.37
N GLU A 520 35.93 -29.50 -6.43
CA GLU A 520 35.90 -30.92 -6.74
C GLU A 520 36.33 -31.09 -8.20
N HIS A 521 37.61 -30.80 -8.45
CA HIS A 521 38.34 -31.49 -9.51
C HIS A 521 39.34 -32.41 -8.83
N ALA A 522 38.92 -33.67 -8.62
CA ALA A 522 39.84 -34.75 -8.38
C ALA A 522 40.74 -34.91 -9.62
N PRO A 523 42.07 -34.95 -9.47
CA PRO A 523 42.96 -35.12 -10.60
C PRO A 523 42.82 -36.54 -11.17
N GLN A 524 42.63 -36.62 -12.49
CA GLN A 524 42.76 -37.86 -13.26
C GLN A 524 44.16 -38.43 -13.04
N GLN A 525 44.23 -39.63 -12.44
CA GLN A 525 45.45 -40.44 -12.48
C GLN A 525 45.64 -40.99 -13.89
N VAL A 526 46.59 -40.41 -14.60
CA VAL A 526 47.29 -41.07 -15.70
C VAL A 526 48.42 -41.88 -15.08
N SER A 527 48.30 -43.22 -15.09
CA SER A 527 49.44 -44.11 -14.87
C SER A 527 49.77 -44.80 -16.18
N ALA A 528 50.93 -44.42 -16.72
CA ALA A 528 51.57 -45.02 -17.87
C ALA A 528 51.97 -46.48 -17.60
N LYS A 529 51.84 -47.32 -18.62
CA LYS A 529 52.65 -48.55 -18.77
C LYS A 529 54.02 -48.17 -19.36
N PRO A 530 55.11 -48.77 -18.86
CA PRO A 530 56.19 -49.16 -19.75
C PRO A 530 56.55 -50.65 -19.61
N THR A 531 56.74 -51.27 -20.78
CA THR A 531 57.35 -52.58 -21.10
C THR A 531 56.73 -53.83 -20.50
#